data_AF-T1B1E5-F1
#
_entry.id   AF-T1B1E5-F1
#
_cell.length_a   1.000
_cell.length_b   1.000
_cell.length_c   1.000
_cell.angle_alpha   90.00
_cell.angle_beta   90.00
_cell.angle_gamma   90.00
#
_symmetry.space_group_name_H-M   'P 1'
#
loop_
_entity.id
_entity.type
_entity.pdbx_description
1 polymer ?
#
loop_
_entity_poly.entity_id
_entity_poly.type
_entity_poly.pdbx_seq_one_letter_code
_entity_poly.pdbx_strand_id
1 'polypeptide(L)'
;MATRNPKSFMEAKIKARAMETSNIKNALVFNIGYTPGEILIRNELEKVTDDLADYVNLDLPRHIIIYGSKGSGKTLSALIIAKALRDTKSIPYFYVNVRENPTSTKIYRNITRLHSKGHEVEEVKNRFDSMLSGKAIIILDEVDFLQDYDALYHITRHTRANFILLTQKVYWYKDMNDESVKSSLQPDHIVFHEYSSDEIREILENEG
;
A
#
# COMPACT_ATOMS: atom_id res chain seq x y z
N MET A 1 -29.53 -5.68 -44.16
CA MET A 1 -29.24 -5.95 -42.74
C MET A 1 -30.54 -6.25 -42.03
N ALA A 2 -30.67 -7.40 -41.37
CA ALA A 2 -31.89 -7.75 -40.64
C ALA A 2 -31.95 -6.97 -39.33
N THR A 3 -32.99 -6.16 -39.15
CA THR A 3 -33.28 -5.44 -37.91
C THR A 3 -33.54 -6.45 -36.80
N ARG A 4 -32.64 -6.57 -35.83
CA ARG A 4 -32.80 -7.46 -34.68
C ARG A 4 -33.38 -6.68 -33.51
N ASN A 5 -34.30 -7.29 -32.77
CA ASN A 5 -34.82 -6.73 -31.53
C ASN A 5 -33.65 -6.61 -30.51
N PRO A 6 -33.36 -5.41 -29.97
CA PRO A 6 -32.24 -5.22 -29.05
C PRO A 6 -32.32 -6.09 -27.79
N LYS A 7 -33.52 -6.38 -27.28
CA LYS A 7 -33.71 -7.22 -26.08
C LYS A 7 -33.31 -8.67 -26.37
N SER A 8 -33.84 -9.26 -27.45
CA SER A 8 -33.53 -10.65 -27.80
C SER A 8 -32.06 -10.84 -28.18
N PHE A 9 -31.44 -9.83 -28.78
CA PHE A 9 -30.00 -9.83 -29.04
C PHE A 9 -29.18 -9.80 -27.73
N MET A 10 -29.57 -8.95 -26.79
CA MET A 10 -28.91 -8.85 -25.48
C MET A 10 -29.05 -10.15 -24.68
N GLU A 11 -30.25 -10.74 -24.63
CA GLU A 11 -30.51 -12.01 -23.93
C GLU A 11 -29.68 -13.17 -24.51
N ALA A 12 -29.64 -13.29 -25.84
CA ALA A 12 -28.80 -14.30 -26.50
C ALA A 12 -27.31 -14.11 -26.16
N LYS A 13 -26.85 -12.85 -26.11
CA LYS A 13 -25.46 -12.52 -25.78
C LYS A 13 -25.13 -12.81 -24.31
N ILE A 14 -26.02 -12.49 -23.38
CA ILE A 14 -25.86 -12.79 -21.95
C ILE A 14 -25.77 -14.31 -21.74
N LYS A 15 -26.65 -15.08 -22.38
CA LYS A 15 -26.67 -16.55 -22.25
C LYS A 15 -25.41 -17.20 -22.80
N ALA A 16 -24.92 -16.74 -23.96
CA ALA A 16 -23.67 -17.22 -24.53
C ALA A 16 -22.47 -16.90 -23.63
N ARG A 17 -22.39 -15.66 -23.10
CA ARG A 17 -21.33 -15.24 -22.18
C ARG A 17 -21.34 -16.00 -20.85
N ALA A 18 -22.51 -16.34 -20.32
CA ALA A 18 -22.63 -17.13 -19.09
C ALA A 18 -22.08 -18.56 -19.26
N MET A 19 -22.22 -19.16 -20.45
CA MET A 19 -21.60 -20.46 -20.76
C MET A 19 -20.07 -20.35 -20.87
N GLU A 20 -19.57 -19.31 -21.55
CA GLU A 20 -18.12 -19.05 -21.72
C GLU A 20 -17.39 -18.76 -20.40
N THR A 21 -18.08 -18.18 -19.41
CA THR A 21 -17.51 -17.76 -18.12
C THR A 21 -17.85 -18.71 -16.97
N SER A 22 -18.43 -19.87 -17.27
CA SER A 22 -18.92 -20.83 -16.27
C SER A 22 -17.83 -21.43 -15.37
N ASN A 23 -16.56 -21.34 -15.78
CA ASN A 23 -15.40 -21.79 -15.02
C ASN A 23 -14.85 -20.73 -14.04
N ILE A 24 -15.40 -19.52 -14.03
CA ILE A 24 -14.98 -18.45 -13.12
C ILE A 24 -15.82 -18.55 -11.84
N LYS A 25 -15.26 -19.05 -10.72
CA LYS A 25 -16.03 -19.13 -9.45
C LYS A 25 -16.21 -17.76 -8.80
N ASN A 26 -15.20 -16.89 -8.89
CA ASN A 26 -15.27 -15.54 -8.33
C ASN A 26 -14.79 -14.48 -9.34
N ALA A 27 -15.73 -13.85 -10.04
CA ALA A 27 -15.42 -12.80 -11.00
C ALA A 27 -14.87 -11.51 -10.34
N LEU A 28 -15.02 -11.35 -9.03
CA LEU A 28 -14.48 -10.19 -8.31
C LEU A 28 -12.95 -10.20 -8.26
N VAL A 29 -12.30 -11.36 -8.41
CA VAL A 29 -10.82 -11.48 -8.47
C VAL A 29 -10.22 -10.64 -9.61
N PHE A 30 -10.98 -10.42 -10.69
CA PHE A 30 -10.55 -9.59 -11.82
C PHE A 30 -10.81 -8.09 -11.60
N ASN A 31 -11.42 -7.70 -10.47
CA ASN A 31 -11.67 -6.30 -10.16
C ASN A 31 -10.41 -5.65 -9.56
N ILE A 32 -10.06 -4.47 -10.06
CA ILE A 32 -8.88 -3.70 -9.62
C ILE A 32 -8.94 -3.36 -8.12
N GLY A 33 -10.14 -3.30 -7.53
CA GLY A 33 -10.34 -3.06 -6.09
C GLY A 33 -10.43 -4.32 -5.22
N TYR A 34 -10.26 -5.52 -5.78
CA TYR A 34 -10.32 -6.76 -5.02
C TYR A 34 -9.08 -6.93 -4.14
N THR A 35 -9.31 -7.18 -2.86
CA THR A 35 -8.25 -7.50 -1.89
C THR A 35 -8.45 -8.97 -1.49
N PRO A 36 -7.62 -9.90 -1.98
CA PRO A 36 -7.73 -11.31 -1.63
C PRO A 36 -7.53 -11.55 -0.13
N GLY A 37 -8.08 -12.66 0.36
CA GLY A 37 -7.96 -13.06 1.76
C GLY A 37 -6.58 -13.64 2.09
N GLU A 38 -5.96 -14.27 1.10
CA GLU A 38 -4.62 -14.86 1.17
C GLU A 38 -3.79 -14.33 -0.01
N ILE A 39 -2.46 -14.29 0.14
CA ILE A 39 -1.55 -13.92 -0.95
C ILE A 39 -0.45 -14.94 -1.07
N LEU A 40 0.05 -15.09 -2.30
CA LEU A 40 1.29 -15.80 -2.54
C LEU A 40 2.44 -15.11 -1.79
N ILE A 41 3.04 -15.80 -0.82
CA ILE A 41 4.21 -15.32 -0.09
C ILE A 41 5.43 -15.52 -0.98
N ARG A 42 5.97 -14.42 -1.47
CA ARG A 42 7.19 -14.39 -2.29
C ARG A 42 8.41 -14.04 -1.44
N ASN A 43 9.61 -14.34 -1.93
CA ASN A 43 10.86 -13.98 -1.27
C ASN A 43 10.97 -12.48 -0.93
N GLU A 44 10.38 -11.59 -1.74
CA GLU A 44 10.35 -10.16 -1.43
C GLU A 44 9.50 -9.85 -0.19
N LEU A 45 8.42 -10.60 0.01
CA LEU A 45 7.54 -10.47 1.16
C LEU A 45 8.19 -10.99 2.44
N GLU A 46 9.01 -12.03 2.33
CA GLU A 46 9.80 -12.56 3.46
C GLU A 46 10.71 -11.48 4.03
N LYS A 47 11.47 -10.76 3.18
CA LYS A 47 12.33 -9.66 3.63
C LYS A 47 11.57 -8.55 4.35
N VAL A 48 10.43 -8.13 3.79
CA VAL A 48 9.55 -7.14 4.45
C VAL A 48 9.11 -7.66 5.82
N THR A 49 8.80 -8.96 5.91
CA THR A 49 8.33 -9.58 7.16
C THR A 49 9.44 -9.69 8.19
N ASP A 50 10.66 -10.02 7.78
CA ASP A 50 11.83 -10.08 8.67
C ASP A 50 12.15 -8.71 9.27
N ASP A 51 12.20 -7.65 8.44
CA ASP A 51 12.42 -6.28 8.91
C ASP A 51 11.34 -5.82 9.91
N LEU A 52 10.08 -6.16 9.63
CA LEU A 52 8.98 -5.83 10.51
C LEU A 52 8.99 -6.69 11.79
N ALA A 53 9.43 -7.93 11.74
CA ALA A 53 9.61 -8.77 12.92
C ALA A 53 10.70 -8.19 13.83
N ASP A 54 11.82 -7.75 13.25
CA ASP A 54 12.88 -7.01 13.94
C ASP A 54 12.34 -5.75 14.62
N TYR A 55 11.56 -4.95 13.91
CA TYR A 55 10.90 -3.77 14.49
C TYR A 55 9.98 -4.14 15.67
N VAL A 56 9.19 -5.20 15.52
CA VAL A 56 8.30 -5.70 16.57
C VAL A 56 9.10 -6.18 17.80
N ASN A 57 10.23 -6.84 17.61
CA ASN A 57 10.99 -7.44 18.71
C ASN A 57 11.94 -6.45 19.40
N LEU A 58 12.60 -5.59 18.62
CA LEU A 58 13.66 -4.69 19.09
C LEU A 58 13.16 -3.27 19.37
N ASP A 59 11.94 -2.94 18.94
CA ASP A 59 11.34 -1.62 19.13
C ASP A 59 12.16 -0.49 18.50
N LEU A 60 12.84 -0.84 17.39
CA LEU A 60 13.68 0.02 16.56
C LEU A 60 13.11 0.04 15.13
N PRO A 61 12.63 1.20 14.64
CA PRO A 61 12.14 1.32 13.26
C PRO A 61 13.18 0.84 12.24
N ARG A 62 12.74 -0.04 11.34
CA ARG A 62 13.43 -0.44 10.11
C ARG A 62 12.57 0.01 8.93
N HIS A 63 12.75 1.27 8.53
CA HIS A 63 11.99 1.84 7.43
C HIS A 63 12.27 1.04 6.13
N ILE A 64 11.25 0.87 5.30
CA ILE A 64 11.35 0.05 4.08
C ILE A 64 10.94 0.90 2.89
N ILE A 65 11.69 0.84 1.80
CA ILE A 65 11.24 1.27 0.48
C ILE A 65 11.01 0.05 -0.40
N ILE A 66 9.81 -0.06 -0.95
CA ILE A 66 9.44 -1.08 -1.92
C ILE A 66 9.32 -0.46 -3.32
N TYR A 67 10.14 -0.96 -4.23
CA TYR A 67 10.14 -0.60 -5.66
C TYR A 67 9.39 -1.63 -6.50
N GLY A 68 8.81 -1.22 -7.62
CA GLY A 68 8.25 -2.14 -8.62
C GLY A 68 7.21 -1.49 -9.52
N SER A 69 6.88 -2.11 -10.64
CA SER A 69 5.92 -1.59 -11.62
C SER A 69 4.47 -1.65 -11.11
N LYS A 70 3.55 -0.91 -11.74
CA LYS A 70 2.13 -1.02 -11.42
C LYS A 70 1.66 -2.46 -11.61
N GLY A 71 0.93 -3.00 -10.61
CA GLY A 71 0.46 -4.38 -10.63
C GLY A 71 1.43 -5.42 -10.06
N SER A 72 2.63 -5.03 -9.60
CA SER A 72 3.59 -5.95 -8.97
C SER A 72 3.24 -6.36 -7.53
N GLY A 73 2.04 -6.05 -7.03
CA GLY A 73 1.57 -6.48 -5.69
C GLY A 73 1.98 -5.62 -4.50
N LYS A 74 2.86 -4.62 -4.66
CA LYS A 74 3.42 -3.77 -3.57
C LYS A 74 2.41 -3.32 -2.52
N THR A 75 1.36 -2.61 -2.96
CA THR A 75 0.34 -2.02 -2.07
C THR A 75 -0.44 -3.09 -1.34
N LEU A 76 -0.87 -4.13 -2.05
CA LEU A 76 -1.64 -5.24 -1.48
C LEU A 76 -0.81 -5.97 -0.40
N SER A 77 0.43 -6.31 -0.72
CA SER A 77 1.36 -6.98 0.19
C SER A 77 1.65 -6.17 1.44
N ALA A 78 1.94 -4.86 1.30
CA ALA A 78 2.17 -3.97 2.44
C ALA A 78 0.92 -3.88 3.35
N LEU A 79 -0.27 -3.75 2.76
CA LEU A 79 -1.53 -3.70 3.50
C LEU A 79 -1.83 -5.01 4.24
N ILE A 80 -1.58 -6.15 3.62
CA ILE A 80 -1.82 -7.46 4.23
C ILE A 80 -0.90 -7.68 5.43
N ILE A 81 0.41 -7.41 5.29
CA ILE A 81 1.33 -7.58 6.44
C ILE A 81 0.98 -6.59 7.56
N ALA A 82 0.72 -5.33 7.23
CA ALA A 82 0.34 -4.35 8.24
C ALA A 82 -0.98 -4.72 8.96
N LYS A 83 -1.95 -5.27 8.23
CA LYS A 83 -3.18 -5.83 8.79
C LYS A 83 -2.88 -7.02 9.70
N ALA A 84 -2.03 -7.95 9.28
CA ALA A 84 -1.62 -9.10 10.09
C ALA A 84 -0.94 -8.66 11.40
N LEU A 85 -0.06 -7.66 11.35
CA LEU A 85 0.60 -7.11 12.54
C LEU A 85 -0.38 -6.40 13.48
N ARG A 86 -1.37 -5.67 12.94
CA ARG A 86 -2.46 -5.12 13.74
C ARG A 86 -3.24 -6.24 14.42
N ASP A 87 -3.64 -7.26 13.69
CA ASP A 87 -4.53 -8.30 14.19
C ASP A 87 -3.82 -9.23 15.19
N THR A 88 -2.51 -9.44 15.05
CA THR A 88 -1.73 -10.35 15.92
C THR A 88 -0.95 -9.66 17.04
N LYS A 89 -0.55 -8.40 16.86
CA LYS A 89 0.30 -7.64 17.81
C LYS A 89 -0.32 -6.32 18.27
N SER A 90 -1.54 -5.99 17.82
CA SER A 90 -2.21 -4.71 18.12
C SER A 90 -1.41 -3.47 17.70
N ILE A 91 -0.53 -3.60 16.71
CA ILE A 91 0.22 -2.47 16.15
C ILE A 91 -0.66 -1.76 15.11
N PRO A 92 -1.08 -0.50 15.34
CA PRO A 92 -1.89 0.21 14.37
C PRO A 92 -1.13 0.46 13.07
N TYR A 93 -1.86 0.53 11.96
CA TYR A 93 -1.29 0.99 10.69
C TYR A 93 -2.14 2.08 10.05
N PHE A 94 -1.47 2.92 9.27
CA PHE A 94 -2.07 4.00 8.50
C PHE A 94 -1.62 3.91 7.05
N TYR A 95 -2.58 4.01 6.13
CA TYR A 95 -2.32 4.00 4.69
C TYR A 95 -2.65 5.38 4.12
N VAL A 96 -1.73 5.93 3.33
CA VAL A 96 -1.93 7.19 2.62
C VAL A 96 -1.48 7.04 1.17
N ASN A 97 -2.40 7.30 0.24
CA ASN A 97 -2.02 7.55 -1.14
C ASN A 97 -1.49 8.99 -1.28
N VAL A 98 -0.21 9.12 -1.63
CA VAL A 98 0.48 10.42 -1.71
C VAL A 98 0.03 11.24 -2.91
N ARG A 99 -0.38 10.61 -4.02
CA ARG A 99 -0.93 11.34 -5.17
C ARG A 99 -2.15 12.17 -4.77
N GLU A 100 -2.97 11.67 -3.86
CA GLU A 100 -4.12 12.40 -3.30
C GLU A 100 -3.73 13.35 -2.16
N ASN A 101 -2.66 13.03 -1.42
CA ASN A 101 -2.20 13.75 -0.23
C ASN A 101 -0.71 14.13 -0.35
N PRO A 102 -0.33 15.02 -1.29
CA PRO A 102 1.06 15.18 -1.70
C PRO A 102 1.96 15.97 -0.72
N THR A 103 1.39 16.64 0.28
CA THR A 103 2.14 17.46 1.23
C THR A 103 2.06 16.90 2.65
N SER A 104 3.05 17.19 3.49
CA SER A 104 3.09 16.69 4.88
C SER A 104 1.83 17.03 5.68
N THR A 105 1.31 18.26 5.54
CA THR A 105 0.06 18.67 6.20
C THR A 105 -1.13 17.84 5.73
N LYS A 106 -1.21 17.47 4.44
CA LYS A 106 -2.29 16.60 3.94
C LYS A 106 -2.13 15.18 4.45
N ILE A 107 -0.91 14.66 4.55
CA ILE A 107 -0.61 13.35 5.14
C ILE A 107 -1.07 13.32 6.61
N TYR A 108 -0.69 14.32 7.41
CA TYR A 108 -1.11 14.40 8.81
C TYR A 108 -2.64 14.46 8.94
N ARG A 109 -3.32 15.25 8.11
CA ARG A 109 -4.79 15.32 8.09
C ARG A 109 -5.45 14.01 7.67
N ASN A 110 -4.86 13.30 6.72
CA ASN A 110 -5.35 11.99 6.28
C ASN A 110 -5.29 10.98 7.44
N ILE A 111 -4.13 10.89 8.08
CA ILE A 111 -3.88 9.95 9.20
C ILE A 111 -4.77 10.28 10.40
N THR A 112 -4.88 11.56 10.76
CA THR A 112 -5.70 12.00 11.90
C THR A 112 -7.19 12.04 11.62
N ARG A 113 -7.60 11.93 10.34
CA ARG A 113 -8.97 12.12 9.82
C ARG A 113 -9.54 13.52 10.11
N LEU A 114 -8.69 14.51 10.32
CA LEU A 114 -9.06 15.90 10.56
C LEU A 114 -9.06 16.70 9.25
N HIS A 115 -10.08 16.48 8.43
CA HIS A 115 -10.21 17.07 7.10
C HIS A 115 -10.77 18.50 7.09
N SER A 116 -11.37 18.97 8.18
CA SER A 116 -12.01 20.28 8.22
C SER A 116 -10.98 21.43 8.30
N LYS A 117 -11.30 22.56 7.64
CA LYS A 117 -10.52 23.80 7.70
C LYS A 117 -10.53 24.47 9.09
N GLY A 118 -11.32 23.94 10.03
CA GLY A 118 -11.46 24.49 11.38
C GLY A 118 -10.34 24.08 12.35
N HIS A 119 -9.55 23.06 12.01
CA HIS A 119 -8.40 22.65 12.83
C HIS A 119 -7.14 23.37 12.38
N GLU A 120 -6.46 24.04 13.31
CA GLU A 120 -5.15 24.61 13.07
C GLU A 120 -4.13 23.50 12.76
N VAL A 121 -3.08 23.85 12.01
CA VAL A 121 -2.03 22.89 11.62
C VAL A 121 -1.37 22.27 12.85
N GLU A 122 -1.20 23.05 13.91
CA GLU A 122 -0.63 22.59 15.18
C GLU A 122 -1.51 21.56 15.89
N GLU A 123 -2.83 21.76 15.91
CA GLU A 123 -3.77 20.77 16.48
C GLU A 123 -3.69 19.43 15.74
N VAL A 124 -3.64 19.48 14.40
CA VAL A 124 -3.49 18.29 13.56
C VAL A 124 -2.17 17.58 13.87
N LYS A 125 -1.07 18.34 13.97
CA LYS A 125 0.25 17.78 14.27
C LYS A 125 0.30 17.15 15.66
N ASN A 126 -0.25 17.81 16.68
CA ASN A 126 -0.29 17.28 18.05
C ASN A 126 -1.10 15.98 18.13
N ARG A 127 -2.24 15.91 17.43
CA ARG A 127 -3.02 14.67 17.34
C ARG A 127 -2.26 13.58 16.60
N PHE A 128 -1.59 13.94 15.50
CA PHE A 128 -0.76 13.03 14.73
C PHE A 128 0.35 12.41 15.60
N ASP A 129 1.08 13.23 16.35
CA ASP A 129 2.15 12.79 17.26
C ASP A 129 1.61 11.90 18.38
N SER A 130 0.45 12.24 18.94
CA SER A 130 -0.23 11.41 19.95
C SER A 130 -0.57 10.01 19.43
N MET A 131 -1.05 9.91 18.18
CA MET A 131 -1.37 8.65 17.51
C MET A 131 -0.12 7.78 17.22
N LEU A 132 1.07 8.38 17.18
CA LEU A 132 2.34 7.71 16.89
C LEU A 132 3.29 7.64 18.10
N SER A 133 2.74 7.81 19.31
CA SER A 133 3.48 7.72 20.57
C SER A 133 4.05 6.32 20.85
N GLY A 134 3.48 5.29 20.24
CA GLY A 134 3.95 3.91 20.30
C GLY A 134 4.35 3.34 18.94
N LYS A 135 4.45 2.01 18.85
CA LYS A 135 4.66 1.34 17.57
C LYS A 135 3.49 1.59 16.64
N ALA A 136 3.79 1.89 15.39
CA ALA A 136 2.80 2.06 14.33
C ALA A 136 3.46 1.80 12.97
N ILE A 137 2.67 1.40 11.98
CA ILE A 137 3.13 1.27 10.59
C ILE A 137 2.50 2.37 9.76
N ILE A 138 3.32 3.10 9.00
CA ILE A 138 2.84 4.12 8.07
C ILE A 138 3.21 3.68 6.66
N ILE A 139 2.18 3.40 5.86
CA ILE A 139 2.32 3.06 4.45
C ILE A 139 2.06 4.32 3.63
N LEU A 140 3.09 4.82 2.96
CA LEU A 140 2.94 5.90 1.98
C LEU A 140 3.06 5.29 0.58
N ASP A 141 1.97 5.37 -0.19
CA ASP A 141 1.90 4.83 -1.54
C ASP A 141 2.12 5.92 -2.59
N GLU A 142 2.80 5.57 -3.68
CA GLU A 142 3.23 6.50 -4.73
C GLU A 142 4.06 7.70 -4.20
N VAL A 143 5.08 7.43 -3.36
CA VAL A 143 5.89 8.49 -2.72
C VAL A 143 6.64 9.39 -3.68
N ASP A 144 6.74 9.02 -4.95
CA ASP A 144 7.29 9.86 -6.00
C ASP A 144 6.43 11.08 -6.36
N PHE A 145 5.24 11.21 -5.75
CA PHE A 145 4.36 12.38 -5.80
C PHE A 145 4.48 13.31 -4.59
N LEU A 146 5.36 13.02 -3.62
CA LEU A 146 5.63 13.93 -2.51
C LEU A 146 6.10 15.29 -3.04
N GLN A 147 5.50 16.36 -2.52
CA GLN A 147 5.88 17.75 -2.80
C GLN A 147 6.88 18.31 -1.78
N ASP A 148 6.94 17.70 -0.60
CA ASP A 148 7.86 18.03 0.48
C ASP A 148 8.20 16.76 1.27
N TYR A 149 9.30 16.78 2.03
CA TYR A 149 9.81 15.64 2.79
C TYR A 149 9.68 15.80 4.31
N ASP A 150 8.97 16.84 4.78
CA ASP A 150 8.90 17.19 6.20
C ASP A 150 8.28 16.05 7.04
N ALA A 151 7.29 15.33 6.51
CA ALA A 151 6.67 14.18 7.15
C ALA A 151 7.65 13.03 7.28
N LEU A 152 8.46 12.76 6.25
CA LEU A 152 9.49 11.72 6.33
C LEU A 152 10.47 12.07 7.44
N TYR A 153 11.00 13.30 7.45
CA TYR A 153 11.95 13.77 8.46
C TYR A 153 11.36 13.77 9.88
N HIS A 154 10.13 14.25 10.04
CA HIS A 154 9.48 14.37 11.34
C HIS A 154 9.19 12.99 11.93
N ILE A 155 8.64 12.07 11.12
CA ILE A 155 8.26 10.73 11.57
C ILE A 155 9.50 9.90 11.95
N THR A 156 10.56 9.92 11.13
CA THR A 156 11.80 9.17 11.41
C THR A 156 12.50 9.64 12.69
N ARG A 157 12.42 10.94 13.02
CA ARG A 157 13.13 11.52 14.16
C ARG A 157 12.33 11.62 15.44
N HIS A 158 11.02 11.79 15.35
CA HIS A 158 10.20 12.16 16.51
C HIS A 158 9.18 11.09 16.90
N THR A 159 9.08 10.01 16.15
CA THR A 159 8.13 8.93 16.43
C THR A 159 8.83 7.59 16.47
N ARG A 160 8.08 6.56 16.89
CA ARG A 160 8.52 5.16 16.83
C ARG A 160 7.90 4.42 15.66
N ALA A 161 7.29 5.13 14.71
CA ALA A 161 6.57 4.52 13.61
C ALA A 161 7.54 3.97 12.56
N ASN A 162 7.20 2.81 12.00
CA ASN A 162 7.90 2.22 10.88
C ASN A 162 7.29 2.68 9.56
N PHE A 163 8.13 3.02 8.58
CA PHE A 163 7.64 3.36 7.25
C PHE A 163 7.67 2.14 6.32
N ILE A 164 6.65 2.04 5.48
CA ILE A 164 6.69 1.27 4.24
C ILE A 164 6.37 2.25 3.11
N LEU A 165 7.38 2.63 2.34
CA LEU A 165 7.27 3.60 1.26
C LEU A 165 7.20 2.86 -0.08
N LEU A 166 6.18 3.13 -0.89
CA LEU A 166 5.98 2.42 -2.16
C LEU A 166 6.22 3.36 -3.33
N THR A 167 7.05 2.96 -4.29
CA THR A 167 7.31 3.75 -5.49
C THR A 167 7.56 2.90 -6.72
N GLN A 168 7.31 3.46 -7.89
CA GLN A 168 7.69 2.87 -9.18
C GLN A 168 9.08 3.37 -9.64
N LYS A 169 9.59 4.45 -9.05
CA LYS A 169 10.85 5.09 -9.48
C LYS A 169 12.02 4.53 -8.67
N VAL A 170 12.78 3.63 -9.28
CA VAL A 170 13.97 2.98 -8.66
C VAL A 170 15.01 3.97 -8.13
N TYR A 171 15.15 5.15 -8.76
CA TYR A 171 16.09 6.18 -8.34
C TYR A 171 15.49 7.21 -7.37
N TRP A 172 14.21 7.11 -6.98
CA TRP A 172 13.53 8.13 -6.17
C TRP A 172 14.30 8.49 -4.89
N TYR A 173 14.75 7.48 -4.13
CA TYR A 173 15.53 7.73 -2.92
C TYR A 173 16.90 8.31 -3.21
N LYS A 174 17.58 7.83 -4.26
CA LYS A 174 18.91 8.32 -4.66
C LYS A 174 18.86 9.79 -5.10
N ASP A 175 17.83 10.14 -5.86
CA ASP A 175 17.62 11.48 -6.45
C ASP A 175 17.00 12.47 -5.46
N MET A 176 16.58 12.02 -4.27
CA MET A 176 16.14 12.89 -3.18
C MET A 176 17.27 13.87 -2.83
N ASN A 177 16.98 15.16 -2.78
CA ASN A 177 17.97 16.22 -2.56
C ASN A 177 18.09 16.67 -1.10
N ASP A 178 17.40 15.98 -0.17
CA ASP A 178 17.47 16.25 1.27
C ASP A 178 18.27 15.15 1.98
N GLU A 179 19.53 15.46 2.27
CA GLU A 179 20.44 14.53 2.97
C GLU A 179 20.05 14.31 4.44
N SER A 180 19.33 15.25 5.06
CA SER A 180 18.87 15.12 6.45
C SER A 180 17.74 14.09 6.54
N VAL A 181 16.84 14.08 5.54
CA VAL A 181 15.81 13.05 5.39
C VAL A 181 16.46 11.70 5.13
N LYS A 182 17.36 11.58 4.14
CA LYS A 182 18.08 10.33 3.85
C LYS A 182 18.77 9.75 5.08
N SER A 183 19.51 10.60 5.79
CA SER A 183 20.23 10.19 7.01
C SER A 183 19.29 9.72 8.11
N SER A 184 18.07 10.24 8.20
CA SER A 184 17.10 9.82 9.20
C SER A 184 16.30 8.58 8.79
N LEU A 185 16.05 8.43 7.48
CA LEU A 185 15.20 7.38 6.93
C LEU A 185 15.93 6.04 6.83
N GLN A 186 17.19 6.04 6.35
CA GLN A 186 18.06 4.85 6.20
C GLN A 186 17.29 3.54 5.91
N PRO A 187 16.51 3.48 4.83
CA PRO A 187 15.57 2.39 4.63
C PRO A 187 16.25 1.14 4.09
N ASP A 188 15.68 -0.04 4.36
CA ASP A 188 15.97 -1.21 3.53
C ASP A 188 15.27 -1.09 2.17
N HIS A 189 15.94 -1.58 1.13
CA HIS A 189 15.51 -1.41 -0.26
C HIS A 189 15.08 -2.76 -0.84
N ILE A 190 13.78 -2.91 -1.10
CA ILE A 190 13.18 -4.16 -1.58
C ILE A 190 12.56 -3.93 -2.96
N VAL A 191 12.83 -4.83 -3.91
CA VAL A 191 12.33 -4.73 -5.28
C VAL A 191 11.32 -5.84 -5.55
N PHE A 192 10.06 -5.46 -5.76
CA PHE A 192 8.98 -6.36 -6.15
C PHE A 192 8.94 -6.50 -7.68
N HIS A 193 9.30 -7.68 -8.15
CA HIS A 193 9.22 -8.04 -9.56
C HIS A 193 7.77 -8.27 -10.00
N GLU A 194 7.49 -8.11 -11.29
CA GLU A 194 6.20 -8.47 -11.87
C GLU A 194 5.89 -9.94 -11.60
N TYR A 195 4.60 -10.25 -11.45
CA TYR A 195 4.17 -11.64 -11.30
C TYR A 195 4.51 -12.42 -12.57
N SER A 196 5.15 -13.56 -12.40
CA SER A 196 5.30 -14.54 -13.47
C SER A 196 3.95 -15.16 -13.82
N SER A 197 3.83 -15.70 -15.03
CA SER A 197 2.60 -16.40 -15.47
C SER A 197 2.17 -17.52 -14.51
N ASP A 198 3.14 -18.19 -13.87
CA ASP A 198 2.89 -19.26 -12.91
C ASP A 198 2.34 -18.70 -11.58
N GLU A 199 2.90 -17.59 -11.08
CA GLU A 199 2.38 -16.93 -9.88
C GLU A 199 0.97 -16.35 -10.09
N ILE A 200 0.70 -15.78 -11.27
CA ILE A 200 -0.66 -15.33 -11.63
C ILE A 200 -1.62 -16.51 -11.66
N ARG A 201 -1.19 -17.63 -12.23
CA ARG A 201 -2.00 -18.86 -12.27
C ARG A 201 -2.30 -19.37 -10.87
N GLU A 202 -1.32 -19.41 -9.98
CA GLU A 202 -1.49 -19.86 -8.61
C GLU A 202 -2.45 -18.94 -7.83
N ILE A 203 -2.37 -17.62 -8.01
CA ILE A 203 -3.34 -16.67 -7.44
C ILE A 203 -4.76 -16.98 -7.96
N LEU A 204 -4.91 -17.24 -9.26
CA LEU A 204 -6.21 -17.55 -9.86
C LEU A 204 -6.74 -18.93 -9.45
N GLU A 205 -5.89 -19.92 -9.20
CA GLU A 205 -6.29 -21.26 -8.75
C GLU A 205 -6.71 -21.26 -7.27
N ASN A 206 -6.10 -20.42 -6.44
CA ASN A 206 -6.48 -20.26 -5.03
C ASN A 206 -7.75 -19.41 -4.82
N GLU A 207 -8.01 -18.43 -5.71
CA GLU A 207 -9.12 -17.49 -5.57
C GLU A 207 -10.33 -17.79 -6.50
N GLY A 208 -10.14 -18.64 -7.52
CA GLY A 208 -11.09 -18.91 -8.61
C GLY A 208 -11.66 -20.32 -8.65
#